data_AF-A0A3D3M4Y2-F1
#
_entry.id   AF-A0A3D3M4Y2-F1
#
_cell.length_a   1.000
_cell.length_b   1.000
_cell.length_c   1.000
_cell.angle_alpha   90.00
_cell.angle_beta   90.00
_cell.angle_gamma   90.00
#
_symmetry.space_group_name_H-M   'P 1'
#
loop_
_entity.id
_entity.type
_entity.pdbx_description
1 polymer ?
#
loop_
_entity_poly.entity_id
_entity_poly.type
_entity_poly.pdbx_seq_one_letter_code
_entity_poly.pdbx_strand_id
1 'polypeptide(L)' 'MPKPPAPLDLLLLPTWLVPVEPAGVVFKEHALGVRDGQIVFIGPVSETARFEAAEVR' A
#
# COMPACT_ATOMS: atom_id res chain seq x y z
N MET A 1 -8.79 23.81 -8.84
CA MET A 1 -7.53 23.09 -8.56
C MET A 1 -7.89 21.67 -8.15
N PRO A 2 -7.26 20.62 -8.71
CA PRO A 2 -7.51 19.26 -8.22
C PRO A 2 -7.04 19.17 -6.76
N LYS A 3 -7.91 18.66 -5.90
CA LYS A 3 -7.57 18.42 -4.49
C LYS A 3 -6.47 17.34 -4.46
N PRO A 4 -5.40 17.51 -3.66
CA PRO A 4 -4.45 16.43 -3.48
C PRO A 4 -5.20 15.17 -2.99
N PRO A 5 -4.83 13.98 -3.46
CA PRO A 5 -5.49 12.74 -3.05
C PRO A 5 -5.47 12.64 -1.52
N ALA A 6 -6.59 12.22 -0.94
CA ALA A 6 -6.69 12.03 0.51
C ALA A 6 -5.60 11.04 0.98
N PRO A 7 -4.97 11.29 2.15
CA PRO A 7 -3.94 10.41 2.70
C PRO A 7 -4.49 9.01 2.92
N LEU A 8 -3.58 8.04 2.99
CA LEU A 8 -3.90 6.68 3.41
C LEU A 8 -4.20 6.66 4.91
N ASP A 9 -5.09 5.78 5.33
CA ASP A 9 -5.28 5.51 6.76
C ASP A 9 -4.09 4.70 7.28
N LEU A 10 -3.64 3.72 6.50
CA LEU A 10 -2.56 2.80 6.87
C LEU A 10 -1.72 2.45 5.64
N LEU A 11 -0.39 2.52 5.81
CA LEU A 11 0.58 1.98 4.87
C LEU A 11 1.38 0.86 5.55
N LEU A 12 1.22 -0.38 5.07
CA LEU A 12 1.96 -1.53 5.54
C LEU A 12 3.21 -1.76 4.67
N LEU A 13 4.35 -1.99 5.32
CA LEU A 13 5.67 -2.24 4.73
C LEU A 13 6.22 -3.63 5.12
N PRO A 14 5.48 -4.72 4.84
CA PRO A 14 5.92 -6.05 5.23
C PRO A 14 7.14 -6.48 4.40
N THR A 15 7.97 -7.35 4.96
CA THR A 15 9.05 -8.00 4.19
C THR A 15 8.48 -8.89 3.06
N TRP A 16 7.31 -9.49 3.30
CA TRP A 16 6.63 -10.39 2.37
C TRP A 16 5.13 -10.09 2.34
N LEU A 17 4.55 -9.99 1.14
CA LEU A 17 3.12 -9.87 0.93
C LEU A 17 2.65 -11.00 0.02
N VAL A 18 1.81 -11.89 0.55
CA VAL A 18 1.24 -13.02 -0.19
C VAL A 18 -0.20 -12.66 -0.55
N PRO A 19 -0.49 -12.26 -1.80
CA PRO A 19 -1.87 -12.12 -2.23
C PRO A 19 -2.51 -13.51 -2.36
N VAL A 20 -3.82 -13.59 -2.13
CA VAL A 20 -4.56 -14.83 -2.42
C VAL A 20 -4.63 -15.05 -3.93
N GLU A 21 -4.82 -13.97 -4.70
CA GLU A 21 -4.86 -13.97 -6.16
C GLU A 21 -3.86 -12.95 -6.74
N PRO A 22 -3.07 -13.30 -7.76
CA PRO A 22 -2.98 -14.63 -8.38
C PRO A 22 -2.32 -15.67 -7.46
N ALA A 23 -2.84 -16.90 -7.49
CA ALA A 23 -2.32 -17.99 -6.66
C ALA A 23 -0.82 -18.26 -6.85
N GLY A 24 -0.13 -18.59 -5.75
CA GLY A 24 1.29 -18.98 -5.77
C GLY A 24 2.28 -17.82 -5.91
N VAL A 25 1.80 -16.57 -5.91
CA VAL A 25 2.65 -15.39 -5.96
C VAL A 25 3.00 -14.90 -4.57
N VAL A 26 4.22 -14.41 -4.42
CA VAL A 26 4.70 -13.75 -3.20
C VAL A 26 5.47 -12.51 -3.60
N PHE A 27 5.02 -11.35 -3.14
CA PHE A 27 5.71 -10.09 -3.36
C PHE A 27 6.70 -9.81 -2.22
N LYS A 28 7.94 -9.49 -2.60
CA LYS A 28 8.96 -8.98 -1.68
C LYS A 28 9.08 -7.48 -1.86
N GLU A 29 9.37 -6.76 -0.78
CA GLU A 29 9.57 -5.31 -0.82
C GLU A 29 8.37 -4.57 -1.46
N HIS A 30 7.17 -5.05 -1.19
CA HIS A 30 5.92 -4.43 -1.60
C HIS A 30 5.17 -3.89 -0.40
N ALA A 31 4.51 -2.76 -0.61
CA ALA A 31 3.67 -2.11 0.37
C ALA A 31 2.19 -2.30 0.03
N LEU A 32 1.36 -2.21 1.06
CA LEU A 32 -0.11 -2.22 0.97
C LEU A 32 -0.66 -0.92 1.55
N GLY A 33 -1.33 -0.13 0.72
CA GLY A 33 -2.02 1.09 1.15
C GLY A 33 -3.50 0.84 1.35
N VAL A 34 -4.02 1.23 2.53
CA VAL A 34 -5.43 1.14 2.90
C VAL A 34 -6.01 2.54 3.07
N ARG A 35 -7.21 2.75 2.51
CA ARG A 35 -8.02 3.96 2.71
C ARG A 35 -9.49 3.59 2.74
N ASP A 36 -10.22 4.14 3.72
CA ASP A 36 -11.64 3.86 3.97
C ASP A 36 -11.92 2.35 4.09
N GLY A 37 -10.99 1.61 4.70
CA GLY A 37 -11.07 0.16 4.85
C GLY A 37 -10.85 -0.65 3.56
N GLN A 38 -10.45 0.00 2.46
CA GLN A 38 -10.21 -0.64 1.17
C GLN A 38 -8.73 -0.61 0.79
N ILE A 39 -8.27 -1.65 0.09
CA ILE A 39 -6.95 -1.67 -0.52
C ILE A 39 -6.97 -0.75 -1.74
N VAL A 40 -6.21 0.36 -1.67
CA VAL A 40 -6.11 1.35 -2.74
C VAL A 40 -4.74 1.36 -3.41
N PHE A 41 -3.77 0.63 -2.85
CA PHE A 41 -2.44 0.49 -3.41
C PHE A 41 -1.82 -0.86 -3.04
N ILE A 42 -1.28 -1.57 -4.03
CA ILE A 42 -0.29 -2.64 -3.87
C ILE A 42 0.82 -2.33 -4.85
N GLY A 43 2.06 -2.26 -4.39
CA GLY A 43 3.19 -2.02 -5.28
C GLY A 43 4.53 -1.93 -4.53
N PRO A 44 5.63 -1.67 -5.24
CA PRO A 44 6.95 -1.58 -4.64
C PRO A 44 7.02 -0.54 -3.51
N VAL A 45 7.77 -0.85 -2.45
CA VAL A 45 8.01 0.09 -1.34
C VAL A 45 8.63 1.39 -1.84
N SER A 46 9.47 1.35 -2.88
CA SER A 46 10.07 2.54 -3.50
C SER A 46 9.04 3.53 -4.07
N GLU A 47 7.84 3.07 -4.43
CA GLU A 47 6.77 3.94 -4.93
C GLU A 47 5.99 4.63 -3.80
N THR A 48 6.23 4.27 -2.54
CA THR A 48 5.45 4.79 -1.41
C THR A 48 5.72 6.24 -1.07
N ALA A 49 6.85 6.80 -1.54
CA ALA A 49 7.23 8.19 -1.30
C ALA A 49 6.19 9.21 -1.82
N ARG A 50 5.27 8.79 -2.69
CA ARG A 50 4.17 9.61 -3.20
C ARG A 50 2.93 9.66 -2.29
N PHE A 51 2.90 8.86 -1.23
CA PHE A 51 1.75 8.76 -0.33
C PHE A 51 2.05 9.41 1.01
N GLU A 52 1.06 10.15 1.52
CA GLU A 52 0.96 10.45 2.94
C GLU A 52 0.10 9.37 3.60
N ALA A 53 0.45 8.94 4.80
CA ALA A 53 -0.29 7.95 5.57
C ALA A 53 -0.42 8.40 7.03
N ALA A 54 -1.60 8.20 7.63
CA ALA A 54 -1.81 8.47 9.05
C ALA A 54 -1.02 7.50 9.93
N GLU A 55 -0.82 6.26 9.47
CA GLU A 55 -0.04 5.24 10.15
C GLU A 55 0.85 4.45 9.16
N VAL A 56 2.08 4.15 9.59
CA VAL A 56 3.02 3.31 8.84
C VAL A 56 3.47 2.15 9.73
N ARG A 57 3.44 0.93 9.21
CA ARG A 57 3.71 -0.31 9.96
C ARG A 57 4.57 -1.30 9.18
#